data_AF-A0A7C6HZ74-F1
#
_entry.id   AF-A0A7C6HZ74-F1
#
_cell.length_a   1.000
_cell.length_b   1.000
_cell.length_c   1.000
_cell.angle_alpha   90.00
_cell.angle_beta   90.00
_cell.angle_gamma   90.00
#
_symmetry.space_group_name_H-M   'P 1'
#
loop_
_entity.id
_entity.type
_entity.pdbx_description
1 polymer ?
#
loop_
_entity_poly.entity_id
_entity_poly.type
_entity_poly.pdbx_seq_one_letter_code
_entity_poly.pdbx_strand_id
1 'polypeptide(L)'
;MRGSVVIVSFFVLGVLVGYFELLPLSVVDNDLAFYALCGLMFFVGISLGNDANTLKRIKKLHSKYYLLPLATVIGTLLGCAVVSPLLSSRSLMDVMAVGSGLGYYSLSSIFITECKGAELGTVALLSNIMRELAALLLAPLLVRYFGKLAPIAVGGATTMDTTFPVIVKFSGKEFAVIAVFHGFVLDVSVPVLVTLFCL
;
A
#
# COMPACT_ATOMS: atom_id res chain seq x y z
N MET A 1 9.83 15.24 -7.32
CA MET A 1 10.38 15.21 -5.94
C MET A 1 9.65 16.16 -4.98
N ARG A 2 9.40 17.44 -5.32
CA ARG A 2 8.68 18.38 -4.42
C ARG A 2 7.41 17.81 -3.76
N GLY A 3 6.54 17.14 -4.52
CA GLY A 3 5.30 16.54 -3.98
C GLY A 3 5.53 15.42 -2.95
N SER A 4 6.44 14.48 -3.20
CA SER A 4 6.75 13.40 -2.26
C SER A 4 7.38 13.93 -0.97
N VAL A 5 8.22 14.98 -1.07
CA VAL A 5 8.81 15.66 0.10
C VAL A 5 7.72 16.31 0.97
N VAL A 6 6.72 16.94 0.35
CA VAL A 6 5.58 17.51 1.08
C VAL A 6 4.84 16.43 1.85
N ILE A 7 4.49 15.31 1.21
CA ILE A 7 3.76 14.20 1.86
C ILE A 7 4.52 13.70 3.10
N VAL A 8 5.83 13.45 2.96
CA VAL A 8 6.64 12.98 4.10
C VAL A 8 6.80 14.03 5.18
N SER A 9 6.87 15.32 4.83
CA SER A 9 6.93 16.39 5.82
C SER A 9 5.65 16.43 6.65
N PHE A 10 4.48 16.26 6.03
CA PHE A 10 3.21 16.15 6.75
C PHE A 10 3.14 14.89 7.62
N PHE A 11 3.67 13.75 7.16
CA PHE A 11 3.76 12.54 7.97
C PHE A 11 4.64 12.76 9.22
N VAL A 12 5.86 13.30 9.04
CA VAL A 12 6.78 13.60 10.15
C VAL A 12 6.15 14.60 11.13
N LEU A 13 5.49 15.64 10.62
CA LEU A 13 4.75 16.58 11.46
C LEU A 13 3.65 15.88 12.24
N GLY A 14 2.87 14.99 11.62
CA GLY A 14 1.84 14.21 12.30
C GLY A 14 2.41 13.33 13.42
N VAL A 15 3.53 12.66 13.18
CA VAL A 15 4.25 11.86 14.19
C VAL A 15 4.73 12.73 15.35
N LEU A 16 5.34 13.89 15.07
CA LEU A 16 5.79 14.81 16.11
C LEU A 16 4.62 15.38 16.92
N VAL A 17 3.53 15.76 16.26
CA VAL A 17 2.31 16.23 16.92
C VAL A 17 1.72 15.17 17.84
N GLY A 18 1.65 13.91 17.38
CA GLY A 18 1.22 12.78 18.21
C GLY A 18 2.18 12.49 19.37
N TYR A 19 3.50 12.55 19.13
CA TYR A 19 4.52 12.29 20.14
C TYR A 19 4.55 13.35 21.26
N PHE A 20 4.34 14.62 20.93
CA PHE A 20 4.30 15.72 21.90
C PHE A 20 2.93 15.91 22.57
N GLU A 21 1.96 15.02 22.31
CA GLU A 21 0.59 15.11 22.85
C GLU A 21 -0.07 16.48 22.61
N LEU A 22 0.28 17.14 21.49
CA LEU A 22 -0.19 18.50 21.17
C LEU A 22 -1.68 18.54 20.80
N LEU A 23 -2.31 17.38 20.58
CA LEU A 23 -3.73 17.24 20.28
C LEU A 23 -4.40 16.30 21.29
N PRO A 24 -5.61 16.62 21.76
CA PRO A 24 -6.37 15.72 22.62
C PRO A 24 -6.73 14.43 21.86
N LEU A 25 -6.64 13.28 22.55
CA LEU A 25 -6.93 11.95 21.98
C LEU A 25 -8.33 11.85 21.35
N SER A 26 -9.29 12.66 21.81
CA SER A 26 -10.64 12.75 21.25
C SER A 26 -10.68 13.19 19.77
N VAL A 27 -9.64 13.85 19.27
CA VAL A 27 -9.54 14.21 17.84
C VAL A 27 -9.05 13.01 17.02
N VAL A 28 -8.21 12.15 17.58
CA VAL A 28 -7.69 10.94 16.93
C VAL A 28 -8.75 9.83 16.92
N ASP A 29 -9.56 9.74 17.97
CA ASP A 29 -10.66 8.78 18.07
C ASP A 29 -11.88 9.11 17.20
N ASN A 30 -11.92 10.31 16.60
CA ASN A 30 -12.96 10.67 15.65
C ASN A 30 -12.66 10.08 14.26
N ASP A 31 -13.71 9.74 13.49
CA ASP A 31 -13.65 9.22 12.11
C ASP A 31 -13.08 10.22 11.06
N LEU A 32 -12.29 11.21 11.50
CA LEU A 32 -11.63 12.20 10.64
C LEU A 32 -10.76 11.57 9.56
N ALA A 33 -10.02 10.51 9.89
CA ALA A 33 -9.21 9.78 8.91
C ALA A 33 -10.10 9.15 7.81
N PHE A 34 -11.27 8.62 8.20
CA PHE A 34 -12.24 8.07 7.27
C PHE A 34 -12.83 9.15 6.36
N TYR A 35 -13.23 10.30 6.91
CA TYR A 35 -13.73 11.42 6.09
C TYR A 35 -12.67 11.99 5.15
N ALA A 36 -11.41 12.09 5.58
CA ALA A 36 -10.30 12.50 4.73
C ALA A 36 -10.10 11.53 3.57
N LEU A 37 -10.18 10.22 3.83
CA LEU A 37 -10.14 9.18 2.80
C LEU A 37 -11.30 9.32 1.81
N CYS A 38 -12.54 9.54 2.29
CA CYS A 38 -13.69 9.81 1.42
C CYS A 38 -13.45 11.01 0.51
N GLY A 39 -12.91 12.11 1.04
CA GLY A 39 -12.56 13.30 0.26
C GLY A 39 -11.50 13.02 -0.81
N LEU A 40 -10.44 12.29 -0.46
CA LEU A 40 -9.40 11.86 -1.40
C LEU A 40 -10.03 11.04 -2.54
N MET A 41 -10.83 10.03 -2.22
CA MET A 41 -11.48 9.16 -3.20
C MET A 41 -12.44 9.93 -4.12
N PHE A 42 -13.17 10.91 -3.58
CA PHE A 42 -14.03 11.79 -4.37
C PHE A 42 -13.23 12.60 -5.41
N PHE A 43 -12.14 13.26 -4.99
CA PHE A 43 -11.31 14.05 -5.92
C PHE A 43 -10.59 13.17 -6.94
N VAL A 44 -10.15 11.98 -6.55
CA VAL A 44 -9.62 10.97 -7.48
C VAL A 44 -10.69 10.58 -8.51
N GLY A 45 -11.93 10.33 -8.07
CA GLY A 45 -13.07 10.03 -8.93
C GLY A 45 -13.34 11.14 -9.96
N ILE A 46 -13.33 12.41 -9.54
CA ILE A 46 -13.46 13.57 -10.45
C ILE A 46 -12.32 13.60 -11.47
N SER A 47 -11.07 13.41 -11.00
CA SER A 47 -9.89 13.44 -11.87
C SER A 47 -9.95 12.36 -12.96
N LEU A 48 -10.44 11.17 -12.60
CA LEU A 48 -10.61 10.05 -13.52
C LEU A 48 -11.79 10.28 -14.48
N GLY A 49 -12.92 10.78 -13.97
CA GLY A 49 -14.13 11.03 -14.74
C GLY A 49 -13.99 12.15 -15.78
N ASN A 50 -13.15 13.14 -15.50
CA ASN A 50 -12.90 14.26 -16.43
C ASN A 50 -12.00 13.90 -17.62
N ASP A 51 -11.48 12.67 -17.69
CA ASP A 51 -10.66 12.17 -18.79
C ASP A 51 -11.37 11.06 -19.58
N ALA A 52 -12.13 11.47 -20.60
CA ALA A 52 -12.89 10.55 -21.46
C ALA A 52 -12.02 9.50 -22.18
N ASN A 53 -10.73 9.77 -22.39
CA ASN A 53 -9.79 8.79 -22.94
C ASN A 53 -9.40 7.74 -21.89
N THR A 54 -9.29 8.14 -20.62
CA THR A 54 -9.06 7.23 -19.50
C THR A 54 -10.27 6.30 -19.30
N LEU A 55 -11.50 6.81 -19.36
CA LEU A 55 -12.73 5.99 -19.31
C LEU A 55 -12.82 4.95 -20.44
N LYS A 56 -12.44 5.31 -21.67
CA LYS A 56 -12.39 4.35 -22.80
C LYS A 56 -11.31 3.29 -22.62
N ARG A 57 -10.19 3.63 -21.97
CA ARG A 57 -9.10 2.69 -21.66
C ARG A 57 -9.45 1.73 -20.54
N ILE A 58 -10.27 2.15 -19.56
CA ILE A 58 -10.86 1.24 -18.55
C ILE A 58 -11.60 0.09 -19.22
N LYS A 59 -12.38 0.37 -20.27
CA LYS A 59 -13.15 -0.65 -21.01
C LYS A 59 -12.28 -1.60 -21.87
N LYS A 60 -10.99 -1.29 -22.07
CA LYS A 60 -10.04 -2.10 -22.86
C LYS A 60 -8.86 -2.58 -21.98
N LEU A 61 -9.16 -3.08 -20.79
CA LEU A 61 -8.18 -3.80 -19.97
C LEU A 61 -7.69 -5.04 -20.73
N HIS A 62 -6.41 -5.06 -21.12
CA HIS A 62 -5.80 -6.26 -21.68
C HIS A 62 -5.67 -7.33 -20.59
N SER A 63 -5.93 -8.59 -20.97
CA SER A 63 -5.80 -9.77 -20.10
C SER A 63 -4.43 -9.89 -19.42
N LYS A 64 -3.38 -9.28 -20.00
CA LYS A 64 -2.02 -9.26 -19.45
C LYS A 64 -1.92 -8.55 -18.09
N TYR A 65 -2.87 -7.70 -17.72
CA TYR A 65 -2.82 -6.94 -16.46
C TYR A 65 -3.28 -7.74 -15.22
N TYR A 66 -3.96 -8.89 -15.41
CA TYR A 66 -4.25 -9.84 -14.32
C TYR A 66 -3.00 -10.48 -13.72
N LEU A 67 -1.88 -10.48 -14.46
CA LEU A 67 -0.62 -11.04 -14.01
C LEU A 67 0.08 -10.16 -12.97
N LEU A 68 -0.20 -8.85 -12.96
CA LEU A 68 0.53 -7.92 -12.09
C LEU A 68 0.25 -8.15 -10.60
N PRO A 69 -1.01 -8.26 -10.13
CA PRO A 69 -1.28 -8.56 -8.72
C PRO A 69 -0.66 -9.89 -8.29
N LEU A 70 -0.75 -10.92 -9.14
CA LEU A 70 -0.17 -12.23 -8.87
C LEU A 70 1.37 -12.14 -8.75
N ALA A 71 2.02 -11.44 -9.67
CA ALA A 71 3.47 -11.21 -9.61
C ALA A 71 3.86 -10.43 -8.35
N THR A 72 3.06 -9.46 -7.91
CA THR A 72 3.29 -8.72 -6.66
C THR A 72 3.20 -9.64 -5.44
N VAL A 73 2.17 -10.49 -5.35
CA VAL A 73 2.03 -11.46 -4.24
C VAL A 73 3.21 -12.42 -4.22
N ILE A 74 3.46 -13.09 -5.34
CA ILE A 74 4.54 -14.09 -5.44
C ILE A 74 5.89 -13.44 -5.16
N GLY A 75 6.18 -12.29 -5.75
CA GLY A 75 7.43 -11.58 -5.54
C GLY A 75 7.63 -11.15 -4.08
N THR A 76 6.57 -10.69 -3.41
CA THR A 76 6.61 -10.31 -1.99
C THR A 76 6.88 -11.52 -1.11
N LEU A 77 6.15 -12.62 -1.30
CA LEU A 77 6.32 -13.84 -0.52
C LEU A 77 7.70 -14.48 -0.77
N LEU A 78 8.18 -14.49 -2.01
CA LEU A 78 9.54 -14.95 -2.31
C LEU A 78 10.59 -14.08 -1.63
N GLY A 79 10.43 -12.75 -1.64
CA GLY A 79 11.31 -11.83 -0.92
C GLY A 79 11.34 -12.12 0.58
N CYS A 80 10.16 -12.32 1.19
CA CYS A 80 10.03 -12.74 2.58
C CYS A 80 10.74 -14.08 2.85
N ALA A 81 10.66 -15.04 1.91
CA ALA A 81 11.23 -16.37 2.09
C ALA A 81 12.76 -16.32 2.02
N VAL A 82 13.29 -15.50 1.12
CA VAL A 82 14.74 -15.26 0.98
C VAL A 82 15.30 -14.52 2.19
N VAL A 83 14.56 -13.60 2.80
CA VAL A 83 15.00 -12.85 3.99
C VAL A 83 14.82 -13.64 5.28
N SER A 84 13.89 -14.61 5.34
CA SER A 84 13.59 -15.37 6.54
C SER A 84 14.82 -16.00 7.25
N PRO A 85 15.81 -16.59 6.56
CA PRO A 85 17.03 -17.11 7.21
C PRO A 85 17.87 -16.05 7.94
N LEU A 86 17.77 -14.77 7.54
CA LEU A 86 18.44 -13.65 8.22
C LEU A 86 17.72 -13.24 9.51
N LEU A 87 16.45 -13.64 9.68
CA LEU A 87 15.60 -13.34 10.81
C LEU A 87 15.46 -14.57 11.71
N SER A 88 16.58 -15.05 12.25
CA SER A 88 16.65 -16.31 13.03
C SER A 88 15.73 -16.37 14.26
N SER A 89 15.21 -15.23 14.72
CA SER A 89 14.26 -15.13 15.82
C SER A 89 12.79 -15.36 15.43
N ARG A 90 12.47 -15.47 14.14
CA ARG A 90 11.10 -15.61 13.62
C ARG A 90 10.96 -16.84 12.75
N SER A 91 9.78 -17.46 12.81
CA SER A 91 9.47 -18.57 11.90
C SER A 91 9.22 -18.06 10.49
N LEU A 92 9.40 -18.93 9.49
CA LEU A 92 9.07 -18.60 8.09
C LEU A 92 7.62 -18.10 7.96
N MET A 93 6.69 -18.74 8.68
CA MET A 93 5.27 -18.40 8.68
C MET A 93 5.03 -16.98 9.23
N ASP A 94 5.79 -16.55 10.23
CA ASP A 94 5.69 -15.19 10.77
C ASP A 94 6.12 -14.14 9.73
N VAL A 95 7.23 -14.40 9.03
CA VAL A 95 7.73 -13.51 7.99
C VAL A 95 6.79 -13.47 6.78
N MET A 96 6.19 -14.61 6.42
CA MET A 96 5.15 -14.69 5.39
C MET A 96 3.88 -13.93 5.77
N ALA A 97 3.42 -14.06 7.02
CA ALA A 97 2.22 -13.37 7.51
C ALA A 97 2.40 -11.84 7.43
N VAL A 98 3.55 -11.34 7.88
CA VAL A 98 3.91 -9.91 7.78
C VAL A 98 3.91 -9.44 6.32
N GLY A 99 4.55 -10.18 5.42
CA GLY A 99 4.61 -9.84 3.99
C GLY A 99 3.26 -9.90 3.28
N SER A 100 2.35 -10.76 3.76
CA SER A 100 0.99 -10.90 3.24
C SER A 100 0.08 -9.71 3.52
N GLY A 101 0.50 -8.79 4.39
CA GLY A 101 -0.23 -7.53 4.59
C GLY A 101 -0.29 -6.68 3.33
N LEU A 102 0.63 -6.87 2.38
CA LEU A 102 0.61 -6.31 1.04
C LEU A 102 0.23 -4.81 0.95
N GLY A 103 0.58 -4.01 1.95
CA GLY A 103 0.26 -2.57 2.03
C GLY A 103 -1.02 -2.25 2.80
N TYR A 104 -1.90 -3.21 3.05
CA TYR A 104 -3.12 -3.04 3.86
C TYR A 104 -2.81 -3.14 5.36
N TYR A 105 -2.02 -2.19 5.85
CA TYR A 105 -1.45 -2.22 7.21
C TYR A 105 -2.49 -2.07 8.32
N SER A 106 -3.64 -1.43 8.08
CA SER A 106 -4.68 -1.22 9.09
C SER A 106 -5.43 -2.52 9.43
N LEU A 107 -5.75 -3.34 8.43
CA LEU A 107 -6.44 -4.62 8.66
C LEU A 107 -5.46 -5.75 8.98
N SER A 108 -4.37 -5.86 8.22
CA SER A 108 -3.42 -6.97 8.39
C SER A 108 -2.73 -6.96 9.75
N SER A 109 -2.41 -5.78 10.30
CA SER A 109 -1.77 -5.69 11.62
C SER A 109 -2.68 -6.14 12.76
N ILE A 110 -3.99 -5.88 12.67
CA ILE A 110 -5.00 -6.35 13.63
C ILE A 110 -5.07 -7.88 13.58
N PHE A 111 -5.21 -8.46 12.38
CA PHE A 111 -5.30 -9.91 12.23
C PHE A 111 -4.04 -10.62 12.74
N ILE A 112 -2.86 -10.09 12.42
CA ILE A 112 -1.58 -10.66 12.89
C ILE A 112 -1.43 -10.49 14.40
N THR A 113 -1.93 -9.39 14.99
CA THR A 113 -1.94 -9.19 16.45
C THR A 113 -2.79 -10.26 17.13
N GLU A 114 -3.98 -10.54 16.61
CA GLU A 114 -4.89 -11.55 17.17
C GLU A 114 -4.33 -12.97 17.03
N CYS A 115 -3.69 -13.29 15.91
CA CYS A 115 -3.18 -14.64 15.66
C CYS A 115 -1.80 -14.91 16.28
N LYS A 116 -0.89 -13.93 16.24
CA LYS A 116 0.54 -14.12 16.58
C LYS A 116 1.09 -13.13 17.62
N GLY A 117 0.22 -12.29 18.18
CA GLY A 117 0.56 -11.37 19.26
C GLY A 117 0.96 -9.97 18.79
N ALA A 118 0.87 -9.01 19.73
CA ALA A 118 1.06 -7.58 19.48
C ALA A 118 2.44 -7.19 18.93
N GLU A 119 3.48 -7.94 19.30
CA GLU A 119 4.83 -7.71 18.78
C GLU A 119 4.87 -7.87 17.26
N LEU A 120 4.31 -8.98 16.75
CA LEU A 120 4.29 -9.32 15.33
C LEU A 120 3.33 -8.43 14.55
N GLY A 121 2.19 -8.06 15.16
CA GLY A 121 1.29 -7.06 14.60
C GLY A 121 1.93 -5.68 14.43
N THR A 122 2.75 -5.24 15.39
CA THR A 122 3.51 -3.98 15.28
C THR A 122 4.52 -4.04 14.14
N VAL A 123 5.23 -5.16 13.99
CA VAL A 123 6.13 -5.37 12.85
C VAL A 123 5.38 -5.33 11.53
N ALA A 124 4.19 -5.93 11.45
CA ALA A 124 3.34 -5.89 10.27
C ALA A 124 2.86 -4.49 9.92
N LEU A 125 2.44 -3.70 10.91
CA LEU A 125 2.06 -2.30 10.72
C LEU A 125 3.24 -1.50 10.14
N LEU A 126 4.40 -1.55 10.80
CA LEU A 126 5.56 -0.77 10.41
C LEU A 126 6.13 -1.19 9.06
N SER A 127 6.21 -2.49 8.77
CA SER A 127 6.76 -2.97 7.50
C SER A 127 5.91 -2.54 6.31
N ASN A 128 4.58 -2.59 6.44
CA ASN A 128 3.67 -2.19 5.37
C ASN A 128 3.60 -0.66 5.22
N ILE A 129 3.71 0.12 6.32
CA ILE A 129 3.91 1.58 6.23
C ILE A 129 5.22 1.91 5.50
N MET A 130 6.32 1.23 5.85
CA MET A 130 7.61 1.44 5.17
C MET A 130 7.53 1.11 3.68
N ARG A 131 6.77 0.08 3.31
CA ARG A 131 6.49 -0.25 1.91
C ARG A 131 5.72 0.85 1.20
N GLU A 132 4.69 1.42 1.82
CA GLU A 132 3.94 2.55 1.26
C GLU A 132 4.84 3.78 1.07
N LEU A 133 5.64 4.14 2.09
CA LEU A 133 6.59 5.24 2.02
C LEU A 133 7.62 5.03 0.90
N ALA A 134 8.12 3.80 0.74
CA ALA A 134 9.01 3.44 -0.36
C ALA A 134 8.34 3.65 -1.72
N ALA A 135 7.06 3.27 -1.88
CA ALA A 135 6.31 3.52 -3.11
C ALA A 135 6.17 5.03 -3.39
N LEU A 136 5.84 5.85 -2.38
CA LEU A 136 5.63 7.30 -2.52
C LEU A 136 6.92 8.08 -2.82
N LEU A 137 8.01 7.73 -2.13
CA LEU A 137 9.29 8.42 -2.22
C LEU A 137 10.13 7.95 -3.40
N LEU A 138 10.19 6.63 -3.60
CA LEU A 138 11.08 6.03 -4.59
C LEU A 138 10.40 5.87 -5.95
N ALA A 139 9.12 6.21 -6.13
CA ALA A 139 8.43 6.17 -7.42
C ALA A 139 9.25 6.65 -8.63
N PRO A 140 9.90 7.82 -8.64
CA PRO A 140 10.72 8.24 -9.79
C PRO A 140 11.91 7.31 -10.05
N LEU A 141 12.53 6.76 -9.00
CA LEU A 141 13.64 5.80 -9.11
C LEU A 141 13.12 4.44 -9.58
N LEU A 142 11.98 3.99 -9.04
CA LEU A 142 11.32 2.75 -9.42
C LEU A 142 10.96 2.75 -10.91
N VAL A 143 10.38 3.86 -11.42
CA VAL A 143 10.09 4.00 -12.85
C VAL A 143 11.37 3.98 -13.69
N ARG A 144 12.44 4.66 -13.23
CA ARG A 144 13.69 4.75 -13.97
C ARG A 144 14.41 3.40 -14.11
N TYR A 145 14.44 2.60 -13.05
CA TYR A 145 15.22 1.36 -13.01
C TYR A 145 14.40 0.10 -13.31
N PHE A 146 13.13 0.08 -12.96
CA PHE A 146 12.27 -1.11 -13.02
C PHE A 146 11.03 -0.92 -13.90
N GLY A 147 10.84 0.27 -14.47
CA GLY A 147 9.76 0.58 -15.40
C GLY A 147 8.46 1.03 -14.73
N LYS A 148 7.47 1.39 -15.56
CA LYS A 148 6.24 2.08 -15.13
C LYS A 148 5.30 1.24 -14.25
N LEU A 149 5.44 -0.09 -14.26
CA LEU A 149 4.65 -0.99 -13.41
C LEU A 149 5.24 -1.13 -12.00
N ALA A 150 6.50 -0.76 -11.79
CA ALA A 150 7.18 -0.98 -10.52
C ALA A 150 6.57 -0.20 -9.34
N PRO A 151 6.19 1.09 -9.46
CA PRO A 151 5.49 1.78 -8.37
C PRO A 151 4.16 1.13 -7.97
N ILE A 152 3.48 0.49 -8.94
CA ILE A 152 2.23 -0.23 -8.69
C ILE A 152 2.54 -1.51 -7.89
N ALA A 153 3.51 -2.32 -8.34
CA ALA A 153 3.90 -3.52 -7.62
C ALA A 153 4.41 -3.22 -6.19
N VAL A 154 5.18 -2.14 -6.01
CA VAL A 154 5.67 -1.74 -4.68
C VAL A 154 4.55 -1.18 -3.81
N GLY A 155 3.59 -0.42 -4.36
CA GLY A 155 2.48 0.15 -3.58
C GLY A 155 1.54 -0.90 -2.98
N GLY A 156 1.34 -2.04 -3.64
CA GLY A 156 0.49 -3.10 -3.08
C GLY A 156 -1.00 -2.73 -3.10
N ALA A 157 -1.71 -2.99 -2.01
CA ALA A 157 -3.13 -2.66 -1.86
C ALA A 157 -3.38 -1.14 -2.00
N THR A 158 -2.41 -0.32 -1.61
CA THR A 158 -2.55 1.13 -1.55
C THR A 158 -2.47 1.83 -2.92
N THR A 159 -2.37 1.04 -4.00
CA THR A 159 -2.30 1.57 -5.37
C THR A 159 -3.63 2.12 -5.86
N MET A 160 -4.73 1.81 -5.16
CA MET A 160 -6.05 2.39 -5.46
C MET A 160 -6.32 3.72 -4.75
N ASP A 161 -5.57 4.06 -3.70
CA ASP A 161 -5.81 5.22 -2.84
C ASP A 161 -4.55 6.07 -2.55
N THR A 162 -3.73 5.77 -1.54
CA THR A 162 -2.68 6.65 -1.03
C THR A 162 -1.52 6.80 -2.01
N THR A 163 -1.13 5.72 -2.71
CA THR A 163 -0.05 5.74 -3.70
C THR A 163 -0.54 6.07 -5.11
N PHE A 164 -1.86 6.10 -5.33
CA PHE A 164 -2.47 6.37 -6.63
C PHE A 164 -2.01 7.69 -7.27
N PRO A 165 -1.99 8.84 -6.57
CA PRO A 165 -1.57 10.11 -7.20
C PRO A 165 -0.12 10.09 -7.69
N VAL A 166 0.76 9.39 -6.95
CA VAL A 166 2.17 9.24 -7.32
C VAL A 166 2.32 8.35 -8.54
N ILE A 167 1.54 7.26 -8.62
CA ILE A 167 1.52 6.37 -9.79
C ILE A 167 1.06 7.13 -11.04
N VAL A 168 -0.07 7.85 -10.97
CA VAL A 168 -0.57 8.63 -12.12
C VAL A 168 0.46 9.67 -12.58
N LYS A 169 1.18 10.28 -11.63
CA LYS A 169 2.20 11.28 -11.91
C LYS A 169 3.46 10.72 -12.58
N PHE A 170 3.97 9.57 -12.13
CA PHE A 170 5.27 9.04 -12.58
C PHE A 170 5.14 7.88 -13.57
N SER A 171 4.15 7.02 -13.42
CA SER A 171 3.87 5.92 -14.37
C SER A 171 3.02 6.41 -15.55
N GLY A 172 2.14 7.38 -15.33
CA GLY A 172 1.27 7.98 -16.33
C GLY A 172 -0.21 7.64 -16.12
N LYS A 173 -1.10 8.50 -16.64
CA LYS A 173 -2.56 8.34 -16.50
C LYS A 173 -3.08 7.03 -17.09
N GLU A 174 -2.39 6.49 -18.09
CA GLU A 174 -2.71 5.21 -18.71
C GLU A 174 -2.61 4.01 -17.73
N PHE A 175 -1.89 4.16 -16.62
CA PHE A 175 -1.75 3.14 -15.58
C PHE A 175 -2.75 3.29 -14.42
N ALA A 176 -3.57 4.35 -14.40
CA ALA A 176 -4.54 4.59 -13.34
C ALA A 176 -5.48 3.39 -13.11
N VAL A 177 -6.02 2.85 -14.20
CA VAL A 177 -6.93 1.70 -14.17
C VAL A 177 -6.25 0.47 -13.59
N ILE A 178 -5.01 0.24 -14.00
CA ILE A 178 -4.20 -0.91 -13.56
C ILE A 178 -3.91 -0.79 -12.07
N ALA A 179 -3.62 0.42 -11.58
CA ALA A 179 -3.35 0.69 -10.17
C ALA A 179 -4.59 0.45 -9.29
N VAL A 180 -5.77 0.90 -9.72
CA VAL A 180 -7.04 0.65 -9.01
C VAL A 180 -7.36 -0.85 -8.99
N PHE A 181 -7.28 -1.50 -10.15
CA PHE A 181 -7.53 -2.94 -10.25
C PHE A 181 -6.56 -3.74 -9.38
N HIS A 182 -5.27 -3.40 -9.43
CA HIS A 182 -4.24 -4.04 -8.63
C HIS A 182 -4.49 -3.89 -7.14
N GLY A 183 -4.79 -2.66 -6.69
CA GLY A 183 -5.05 -2.37 -5.29
C GLY A 183 -6.21 -3.20 -4.77
N PHE A 184 -7.33 -3.18 -5.50
CA PHE A 184 -8.52 -3.96 -5.16
C PHE A 184 -8.27 -5.48 -5.06
N VAL A 185 -7.56 -6.07 -6.04
CA VAL A 185 -7.26 -7.52 -6.01
C VAL A 185 -6.39 -7.87 -4.81
N LEU A 186 -5.39 -7.05 -4.49
CA LEU A 186 -4.54 -7.29 -3.34
C LEU A 186 -5.30 -7.10 -2.03
N ASP A 187 -6.12 -6.06 -1.93
CA ASP A 187 -6.96 -5.76 -0.77
C ASP A 187 -7.83 -6.95 -0.36
N VAL A 188 -8.51 -7.58 -1.34
CA VAL A 188 -9.31 -8.80 -1.14
C VAL A 188 -8.45 -10.01 -0.77
N SER A 189 -7.21 -10.09 -1.28
CA SER A 189 -6.31 -11.21 -1.01
C SER A 189 -5.69 -11.19 0.39
N VAL A 190 -5.53 -10.01 0.99
CA VAL A 190 -4.81 -9.84 2.27
C VAL A 190 -5.43 -10.68 3.40
N PRO A 191 -6.75 -10.62 3.69
CA PRO A 191 -7.34 -11.43 4.74
C PRO A 191 -7.09 -12.93 4.56
N VAL A 192 -7.17 -13.41 3.32
CA VAL A 192 -6.98 -14.83 2.99
C VAL A 192 -5.53 -15.25 3.21
N LEU A 193 -4.58 -14.48 2.67
CA LEU A 193 -3.14 -14.78 2.78
C LEU A 193 -2.64 -14.66 4.22
N VAL A 194 -3.01 -13.58 4.93
CA VAL A 194 -2.62 -13.38 6.32
C VAL A 194 -3.15 -14.54 7.18
N THR A 195 -4.43 -14.89 7.05
CA THR A 195 -5.01 -16.01 7.82
C THR A 195 -4.32 -17.33 7.49
N LEU A 196 -4.00 -17.59 6.22
CA LEU A 196 -3.29 -18.80 5.79
C LEU A 196 -1.92 -18.97 6.46
N PHE A 197 -1.15 -17.88 6.61
CA PHE A 197 0.18 -17.92 7.24
C PHE A 197 0.14 -17.71 8.77
N CYS A 198 -1.04 -17.36 9.29
CA CYS A 198 -1.32 -17.30 10.71
C CYS A 198 -1.66 -18.66 11.32
N LEU A 199 -2.20 -19.60 10.51
CA LEU A 199 -2.38 -21.01 10.86
C LEU A 199 -1.03 -21.71 11.05
#